data_AF-A0AA40VQT9-F1
#
_entry.id   AF-A0AA40VQT9-F1
#
_cell.length_a   1.000
_cell.length_b   1.000
_cell.length_c   1.000
_cell.angle_alpha   90.00
_cell.angle_beta   90.00
_cell.angle_gamma   90.00
#
_symmetry.space_group_name_H-M   'P 1'
#
loop_
_entity.id
_entity.type
_entity.pdbx_description
1 polymer ?
#
loop_
_entity_poly.entity_id
_entity_poly.type
_entity_poly.pdbx_seq_one_letter_code
_entity_poly.pdbx_strand_id
1 'polypeptide(L)' 'MTKRYAWVVLLEADIQGANLSGANLAGANLLQANLSRANLYQSNLSQANLQGTNLSQCLA' A
#
# COMPACT_ATOMS: atom_id res chain seq x y z
N MET A 1 -8.85 -0.53 24.72
CA MET A 1 -7.38 -0.71 24.69
C MET A 1 -7.10 -1.62 23.50
N THR A 2 -6.56 -1.25 22.35
CA THR A 2 -5.96 -0.03 21.78
C THR A 2 -6.21 -0.22 20.28
N LYS A 3 -6.79 0.76 19.56
CA LYS A 3 -6.84 0.66 18.09
C LYS A 3 -5.39 0.52 17.62
N ARG A 4 -5.05 -0.61 17.02
CA ARG A 4 -3.71 -0.83 16.48
C ARG A 4 -3.56 0.14 15.31
N TYR A 5 -3.01 1.33 15.58
CA TYR A 5 -2.44 2.22 14.58
C TYR A 5 -1.13 1.58 14.09
N ALA A 6 -1.21 0.33 13.63
CA ALA A 6 -0.08 -0.29 12.97
C ALA A 6 0.08 0.48 11.67
N TRP A 7 1.01 1.43 11.65
CA TRP A 7 1.59 1.91 10.40
C TRP A 7 1.92 0.64 9.60
N VAL A 8 1.22 0.45 8.49
CA VAL A 8 1.44 -0.73 7.65
C VAL A 8 2.83 -0.55 7.05
N VAL A 9 3.78 -1.36 7.50
CA VAL A 9 5.13 -1.39 6.96
C VAL A 9 5.19 -2.54 5.99
N LEU A 10 5.29 -2.22 4.70
CA LEU A 10 5.45 -3.16 3.59
C LEU A 10 6.76 -2.87 2.85
N LEU A 11 7.81 -2.56 3.60
CA LEU A 11 9.14 -2.32 3.06
C LEU A 11 9.58 -3.52 2.24
N GLU A 12 9.91 -3.29 0.96
CA GLU A 12 10.36 -4.34 0.02
C GLU A 12 9.37 -5.52 -0.13
N ALA A 13 8.09 -5.33 0.22
CA ALA A 13 7.10 -6.38 0.12
C ALA A 13 6.72 -6.64 -1.34
N ASP A 14 6.68 -7.91 -1.75
CA ASP A 14 6.12 -8.33 -3.03
C ASP A 14 4.65 -8.72 -2.87
N ILE A 15 3.77 -7.77 -3.14
CA ILE A 15 2.30 -7.88 -3.06
C ILE A 15 1.67 -7.61 -4.42
N GLN A 16 2.36 -8.06 -5.46
CA GLN A 16 1.90 -8.00 -6.83
C GLN A 16 0.52 -8.65 -6.98
N GLY A 17 -0.41 -7.97 -7.65
CA GLY A 17 -1.76 -8.47 -7.90
C GLY A 17 -2.69 -8.50 -6.68
N ALA A 18 -2.25 -8.00 -5.52
CA ALA A 18 -3.05 -8.00 -4.31
C ALA A 18 -4.32 -7.16 -4.46
N ASN A 19 -5.43 -7.64 -3.89
CA ASN A 19 -6.63 -6.83 -3.75
C ASN A 19 -6.58 -6.00 -2.46
N LEU A 20 -6.29 -4.71 -2.60
CA LEU A 20 -6.23 -3.70 -1.54
C LEU A 20 -7.38 -2.69 -1.68
N SER A 21 -8.47 -3.07 -2.35
CA SER A 21 -9.62 -2.18 -2.53
C SER A 21 -10.18 -1.75 -1.17
N GLY A 22 -10.35 -0.45 -0.96
CA GLY A 22 -10.82 0.12 0.31
C GLY A 22 -9.83 0.04 1.46
N ALA A 23 -8.59 -0.41 1.24
CA ALA A 23 -7.59 -0.53 2.29
C ALA A 23 -7.20 0.85 2.84
N ASN A 24 -7.14 1.00 4.16
CA ASN A 24 -6.57 2.19 4.78
C ASN A 24 -5.04 2.02 4.94
N LEU A 25 -4.30 2.57 3.99
CA LEU A 25 -2.84 2.59 3.94
C LEU A 25 -2.28 3.98 4.30
N ALA A 26 -3.07 4.80 5.02
CA ALA A 26 -2.64 6.14 5.39
C ALA A 26 -1.41 6.08 6.30
N GLY A 27 -0.36 6.82 5.94
CA GLY A 27 0.93 6.79 6.63
C GLY A 27 1.71 5.49 6.47
N ALA A 28 1.31 4.59 5.56
CA ALA A 28 2.04 3.33 5.32
C ALA A 28 3.45 3.60 4.78
N ASN A 29 4.42 2.79 5.18
CA ASN A 29 5.75 2.79 4.58
C ASN A 29 5.81 1.69 3.51
N LEU A 30 5.74 2.09 2.24
CA LEU A 30 5.73 1.23 1.05
C LEU A 30 7.04 1.35 0.27
N LEU A 31 8.12 1.86 0.90
CA LEU A 31 9.43 2.04 0.28
C LEU A 31 9.87 0.76 -0.47
N GLN A 32 10.19 0.89 -1.75
CA GLN A 32 10.63 -0.21 -2.63
C GLN A 32 9.64 -1.39 -2.74
N ALA A 33 8.38 -1.25 -2.31
CA ALA A 33 7.39 -2.32 -2.40
C ALA A 33 6.95 -2.58 -3.85
N ASN A 34 6.65 -3.83 -4.18
CA ASN A 34 6.04 -4.19 -5.46
C ASN A 34 4.52 -4.34 -5.32
N LEU A 35 3.81 -3.30 -5.75
CA LEU A 35 2.34 -3.24 -5.85
C LEU A 35 1.85 -3.38 -7.29
N SER A 36 2.69 -3.89 -8.21
CA SER A 36 2.29 -4.01 -9.61
C SER A 36 1.03 -4.86 -9.74
N ARG A 37 0.11 -4.49 -10.63
CA ARG A 37 -1.17 -5.17 -10.85
C ARG A 37 -2.11 -5.21 -9.63
N ALA A 38 -1.79 -4.52 -8.53
CA ALA A 38 -2.66 -4.50 -7.34
C ALA A 38 -3.95 -3.70 -7.60
N ASN A 39 -5.04 -4.09 -6.93
CA ASN A 39 -6.27 -3.31 -6.90
C ASN A 39 -6.25 -2.38 -5.68
N LEU A 40 -6.07 -1.10 -5.92
CA LEU A 40 -6.05 0.01 -4.97
C LEU A 40 -7.34 0.85 -5.02
N TYR A 41 -8.43 0.36 -5.66
CA TYR A 41 -9.69 1.10 -5.77
C TYR A 41 -10.21 1.54 -4.40
N GLN A 42 -10.47 2.83 -4.22
CA GLN A 42 -10.88 3.44 -2.93
C GLN A 42 -9.90 3.23 -1.76
N SER A 43 -8.66 2.81 -2.01
CA SER A 43 -7.64 2.74 -0.97
C SER A 43 -7.22 4.14 -0.52
N ASN A 44 -6.93 4.30 0.77
CA ASN A 44 -6.42 5.54 1.33
C ASN A 44 -4.89 5.47 1.44
N LEU A 45 -4.18 6.14 0.53
CA LEU A 45 -2.71 6.26 0.53
C LEU A 45 -2.23 7.60 1.10
N SER A 46 -3.08 8.35 1.82
CA SER A 46 -2.72 9.66 2.36
C SER A 46 -1.48 9.57 3.24
N GLN A 47 -0.46 10.39 2.96
CA GLN A 47 0.81 10.41 3.70
C GLN A 47 1.62 9.10 3.62
N ALA A 48 1.30 8.16 2.73
CA ALA A 48 2.11 6.96 2.54
C ALA A 48 3.47 7.29 1.91
N ASN A 49 4.53 6.63 2.35
CA ASN A 49 5.83 6.69 1.69
C ASN A 49 5.85 5.71 0.51
N LEU A 50 5.73 6.25 -0.71
CA LEU A 50 5.71 5.49 -1.97
C LEU A 50 7.05 5.53 -2.73
N GLN A 51 8.14 5.94 -2.08
CA GLN A 51 9.44 6.05 -2.75
C GLN A 51 9.87 4.68 -3.30
N GLY A 52 10.16 4.60 -4.61
CA GLY A 52 10.58 3.35 -5.25
C GLY A 52 9.49 2.26 -5.31
N THR A 53 8.25 2.53 -4.88
CA THR A 53 7.16 1.56 -4.98
C THR A 53 6.80 1.32 -6.44
N ASN A 54 6.76 0.06 -6.88
CA ASN A 54 6.29 -0.30 -8.20
C ASN A 54 4.75 -0.34 -8.21
N LEU A 55 4.12 0.69 -8.78
CA LEU A 55 2.67 0.81 -8.97
C LEU A 55 2.22 0.50 -10.41
N SER A 56 3.08 -0.14 -11.22
CA SER A 56 2.74 -0.41 -12.62
C SER A 56 1.48 -1.27 -12.75
N GLN A 57 0.59 -0.88 -13.66
CA GLN A 57 -0.64 -1.61 -13.96
C GLN A 57 -1.59 -1.80 -12.75
N CYS A 58 -1.46 -0.99 -11.68
CA CYS A 58 -2.45 -1.03 -10.60
C CYS A 58 -3.81 -0.50 -11.07
N LEU A 59 -4.89 -1.07 -10.53
CA LEU A 59 -6.23 -0.47 -10.62
C LEU A 59 -6.37 0.48 -9.44
N ALA A 60 -6.61 1.78 -9.64
CA ALA A 60 -6.73 2.77 -8.56
C ALA A 60 -8.07 3.49 -8.60
#